data_AF-A0A6I5YSB5-F1
#
_entry.id   AF-A0A6I5YSB5-F1
#
_cell.length_a   1.000
_cell.length_b   1.000
_cell.length_c   1.000
_cell.angle_alpha   90.00
_cell.angle_beta   90.00
_cell.angle_gamma   90.00
#
_symmetry.space_group_name_H-M   'P 1'
#
loop_
_entity.id
_entity.type
_entity.pdbx_description
1 polymer ?
#
loop_
_entity_poly.entity_id
_entity_poly.type
_entity_poly.pdbx_seq_one_letter_code
_entity_poly.pdbx_strand_id
1 'polypeptide(L)'
;MFPFEAFAPVAAGLGMLAIAGWIFTTWLRIKHGYPLENSWGKAVYPQKNEEMVERIKLLSQENAQLRAEIGSMKDRLAVVERIVTDESHQLHHEIERLRSPAN
;
A
#
# COMPACT_ATOMS: atom_id res chain seq x y z
N MET A 1 54.65 33.09 22.84
CA MET A 1 53.96 31.82 23.12
C MET A 1 52.48 32.17 23.27
N PHE A 2 51.60 31.67 22.40
CA PHE A 2 50.17 32.00 22.45
C PHE A 2 49.55 31.52 23.78
N PRO A 3 48.73 32.33 24.47
CA PRO A 3 48.15 31.95 25.76
C PRO A 3 46.98 30.97 25.57
N PHE A 4 47.30 29.69 25.34
CA PHE A 4 46.32 28.62 25.15
C PHE A 4 45.37 28.45 26.36
N GLU A 5 45.84 28.74 27.57
CA GLU A 5 45.04 28.56 28.80
C GLU A 5 43.85 29.53 28.89
N ALA A 6 44.00 30.76 28.37
CA ALA A 6 42.92 31.74 28.35
C ALA A 6 41.89 31.43 27.24
N PHE A 7 42.32 30.73 26.18
CA PHE A 7 41.48 30.46 25.00
C PHE A 7 40.73 29.12 25.11
N ALA A 8 41.27 28.14 25.84
CA ALA A 8 40.66 26.84 26.06
C ALA A 8 39.21 26.90 26.61
N PRO A 9 38.88 27.67 27.67
CA PRO A 9 37.52 27.73 28.17
C PRO A 9 36.55 28.39 27.19
N VAL A 10 37.03 29.40 26.44
CA VAL A 10 36.23 30.09 25.41
C VAL A 10 35.93 29.17 24.24
N ALA A 11 36.93 28.41 23.77
CA ALA A 11 36.77 27.42 22.70
C ALA A 11 35.81 26.29 23.12
N ALA A 12 35.90 25.82 24.36
CA ALA A 12 34.98 24.81 24.90
C ALA A 12 33.54 25.33 24.96
N GLY A 13 33.33 26.57 25.44
CA GLY A 13 32.02 27.20 25.48
C GLY A 13 31.39 27.36 24.09
N LEU A 14 32.17 27.83 23.11
CA LEU A 14 31.72 27.95 21.72
C LEU A 14 31.41 26.59 21.09
N GLY A 15 32.22 25.57 21.38
CA GLY A 15 31.97 24.20 20.91
C GLY A 15 30.66 23.62 21.43
N MET A 16 30.36 23.80 22.72
CA MET A 16 29.10 23.34 23.31
C MET A 16 27.89 24.08 22.71
N LEU A 17 27.98 25.40 22.51
CA LEU A 17 26.91 26.19 21.90
C LEU A 17 26.65 25.78 20.44
N ALA A 18 27.70 25.47 19.68
CA ALA A 18 27.57 24.98 18.32
C ALA A 18 26.84 23.62 18.26
N ILE A 19 27.19 22.69 19.16
CA ILE A 19 26.53 21.37 19.25
C ILE A 19 25.07 21.54 19.66
N ALA A 20 24.79 22.37 20.67
CA ALA A 20 23.43 22.64 21.12
C ALA A 20 22.58 23.28 20.00
N GLY A 21 23.14 24.22 19.24
CA GLY A 21 22.49 24.80 18.07
C GLY A 21 22.20 23.77 16.97
N TRP A 22 23.13 22.87 16.69
CA TRP A 22 22.93 21.80 15.70
C TRP A 22 21.83 20.81 16.11
N ILE A 23 21.81 20.40 17.39
CA ILE A 23 20.74 19.55 17.94
C ILE A 23 19.39 20.27 17.87
N PHE A 24 19.35 21.56 18.25
CA PHE A 24 18.13 22.35 18.24
C PHE A 24 17.55 22.51 16.83
N THR A 25 18.39 22.82 15.83
CA THR A 25 17.94 22.92 14.43
C THR A 25 17.47 21.58 13.88
N THR A 26 18.13 20.47 14.25
CA THR A 26 17.71 19.12 13.86
C THR A 26 16.38 18.74 14.51
N TRP A 27 16.20 19.06 15.80
CA TRP A 27 14.94 18.88 16.52
C TRP A 27 13.80 19.69 15.91
N LEU A 28 14.07 20.95 15.52
CA LEU A 28 13.11 21.81 14.85
C LEU A 28 12.70 21.23 13.49
N ARG A 29 13.65 20.73 12.69
CA ARG A 29 13.39 20.09 11.39
C ARG A 29 12.53 18.83 11.55
N ILE A 30 12.82 17.99 12.54
CA ILE A 30 12.03 16.80 12.88
C ILE A 30 10.59 17.20 13.26
N LYS A 31 10.44 18.19 14.16
CA LYS A 31 9.13 18.63 14.66
C LYS A 31 8.27 19.27 13.57
N HIS A 32 8.88 19.99 12.62
CA HIS A 32 8.18 20.66 11.51
C HIS A 32 8.08 19.81 10.25
N GLY A 33 8.51 18.55 10.27
CA GLY A 33 8.32 17.61 9.17
C GLY A 33 9.16 17.91 7.93
N TYR A 34 10.26 18.66 8.06
CA TYR A 34 11.20 18.81 6.97
C TYR A 34 11.90 17.47 6.73
N PRO A 35 12.06 17.04 5.46
CA PRO A 35 12.69 15.78 5.17
C PRO A 35 14.12 15.79 5.72
N LEU A 36 14.44 14.80 6.55
CA LEU A 36 15.82 14.56 6.92
C LEU A 36 16.47 13.92 5.69
N GLU A 37 17.34 14.69 5.02
CA GLU A 37 18.18 14.14 3.96
C GLU A 37 19.06 13.04 4.58
N ASN A 38 18.85 11.80 4.15
CA ASN A 38 19.91 10.81 4.28
C ASN A 38 21.03 11.16 3.30
N SER A 39 22.24 10.66 3.52
CA SER A 39 23.43 10.89 2.68
C SER A 39 23.31 10.40 1.22
N TRP A 40 22.10 10.09 0.75
CA TRP A 40 21.76 9.62 -0.58
C TRP A 40 20.48 10.26 -1.15
N GLY A 41 20.19 11.50 -0.73
CA GLY A 41 19.24 12.38 -1.42
C GLY A 41 17.78 11.92 -1.44
N LYS A 42 17.41 10.95 -0.59
CA LYS A 42 16.01 10.56 -0.43
C LYS A 42 15.47 11.20 0.84
N ALA A 43 14.46 12.04 0.66
CA ALA A 43 13.66 12.61 1.72
C ALA A 43 13.09 11.50 2.62
N VAL A 44 13.69 11.29 3.80
CA VAL A 44 13.07 10.48 4.85
C VAL A 44 12.03 11.39 5.48
N TYR A 45 10.76 11.19 5.14
CA TYR A 45 9.63 11.78 5.84
C TYR A 45 9.31 10.90 7.05
N PRO A 46 9.62 11.32 8.29
CA PRO A 46 9.20 10.58 9.47
C PRO A 46 7.77 10.97 9.82
N GLN A 47 6.78 10.72 8.96
CA GLN A 47 5.37 10.98 9.31
C GLN A 47 4.43 9.87 8.82
N LYS A 48 3.70 9.28 9.78
CA LYS A 48 2.45 8.52 9.62
C LYS A 48 2.52 7.16 8.92
N ASN A 49 3.27 6.22 9.49
CA ASN A 49 3.10 4.81 9.12
C ASN A 49 1.75 4.23 9.58
N GLU A 50 1.15 4.71 10.67
CA GLU A 50 -0.11 4.12 11.21
C GLU A 50 -1.31 4.36 10.28
N GLU A 51 -1.60 5.60 9.89
CA GLU A 51 -2.72 5.90 8.97
C GLU A 51 -2.53 5.23 7.59
N MET A 52 -1.29 5.13 7.10
CA MET A 52 -1.01 4.47 5.82
C MET A 52 -1.14 2.94 5.94
N VAL A 53 -0.69 2.34 7.04
CA VAL A 53 -0.87 0.90 7.32
C VAL A 53 -2.34 0.56 7.51
N GLU A 54 -3.11 1.41 8.17
CA GLU A 54 -4.57 1.24 8.28
C GLU A 54 -5.26 1.31 6.92
N ARG A 55 -4.90 2.28 6.08
CA ARG A 55 -5.42 2.36 4.69
C ARG A 55 -5.03 1.15 3.86
N ILE A 56 -3.80 0.67 3.97
CA ILE A 56 -3.35 -0.55 3.29
C ILE A 56 -4.16 -1.76 3.76
N LYS A 57 -4.46 -1.85 5.06
CA LYS A 57 -5.29 -2.91 5.63
C LYS A 57 -6.73 -2.85 5.11
N LEU A 58 -7.34 -1.66 5.07
CA LEU A 58 -8.68 -1.45 4.53
C LEU A 58 -8.74 -1.81 3.04
N LEU A 59 -7.79 -1.32 2.23
CA LEU A 59 -7.69 -1.65 0.80
C LEU A 59 -7.45 -3.15 0.56
N SER A 60 -6.67 -3.81 1.42
CA SER A 60 -6.45 -5.25 1.33
C SER A 60 -7.74 -6.04 1.64
N GLN A 61 -8.57 -5.54 2.56
CA GLN A 61 -9.87 -6.14 2.87
C GLN A 61 -10.85 -5.95 1.72
N GLU A 62 -10.94 -4.75 1.13
CA GLU A 62 -11.77 -4.48 -0.05
C GLU A 62 -11.36 -5.37 -1.24
N ASN A 63 -10.05 -5.53 -1.49
CA ASN A 63 -9.56 -6.42 -2.54
C ASN A 63 -9.93 -7.89 -2.30
N ALA A 64 -9.93 -8.35 -1.05
CA ALA A 64 -10.34 -9.71 -0.72
C ALA A 64 -11.86 -9.91 -0.97
N GLN A 65 -12.67 -8.92 -0.61
CA GLN A 65 -14.12 -8.94 -0.85
C GLN A 65 -14.45 -8.92 -2.34
N LEU A 66 -13.82 -8.04 -3.12
CA LEU A 66 -14.02 -7.97 -4.58
C LEU A 66 -13.65 -9.28 -5.26
N ARG A 67 -12.56 -9.94 -4.82
CA ARG A 67 -12.17 -11.25 -5.35
C ARG A 67 -13.19 -12.34 -5.04
N ALA A 68 -13.78 -12.32 -3.84
CA ALA A 68 -14.85 -13.25 -3.47
C ALA A 68 -16.12 -13.00 -4.30
N GLU A 69 -16.50 -11.74 -4.49
CA GLU A 69 -17.66 -11.37 -5.32
C GLU A 69 -17.46 -11.81 -6.77
N ILE A 70 -16.30 -11.52 -7.36
CA ILE A 70 -15.94 -11.98 -8.71
C ILE A 70 -15.96 -13.51 -8.79
N GLY A 71 -15.50 -14.23 -7.76
CA GLY A 71 -15.59 -15.68 -7.68
C GLY A 71 -17.04 -16.17 -7.80
N SER A 72 -17.94 -15.62 -6.98
CA SER A 72 -19.36 -15.97 -7.01
C SER A 72 -20.03 -15.66 -8.36
N MET A 73 -19.64 -14.55 -9.01
CA MET A 73 -20.14 -14.21 -10.34
C MET A 73 -19.66 -15.21 -11.39
N LYS A 74 -18.40 -15.66 -11.32
CA LYS A 74 -17.86 -16.70 -12.21
C LYS A 74 -18.59 -18.02 -12.04
N ASP A 75 -18.86 -18.46 -10.82
CA ASP A 75 -19.59 -19.71 -10.56
C ASP A 75 -20.99 -19.66 -11.16
N ARG A 76 -21.68 -18.53 -11.03
CA ARG A 76 -22.99 -18.31 -11.65
C ARG A 76 -22.92 -18.29 -13.17
N LEU A 77 -21.90 -17.67 -13.76
CA LEU A 77 -21.69 -17.67 -15.20
C LEU A 77 -21.45 -19.09 -15.73
N ALA A 78 -20.69 -19.92 -15.01
CA ALA A 78 -20.49 -21.33 -15.37
C ALA A 78 -21.79 -22.15 -15.30
N VAL A 79 -22.67 -21.85 -14.33
CA VAL A 79 -24.01 -22.47 -14.28
C VAL A 79 -24.87 -22.02 -15.46
N VAL A 80 -24.84 -20.73 -15.81
CA VAL A 80 -25.58 -20.21 -16.97
C VAL A 80 -25.06 -20.82 -18.27
N GLU A 81 -23.74 -20.92 -18.45
CA GLU A 81 -23.12 -21.58 -19.60
C GLU A 81 -23.59 -23.03 -19.74
N ARG A 82 -23.67 -23.77 -18.63
CA ARG A 82 -24.19 -25.13 -18.60
C ARG A 82 -25.66 -25.21 -19.01
N ILE A 83 -26.51 -24.35 -18.46
CA ILE A 83 -27.95 -24.32 -18.80
C ILE A 83 -28.13 -24.07 -20.30
N VAL A 84 -27.51 -23.02 -20.82
CA VAL A 84 -27.66 -22.64 -22.24
C VAL A 84 -27.13 -23.74 -23.16
N THR A 85 -26.00 -24.36 -22.81
CA THR A 85 -25.41 -25.43 -23.62
C THR A 85 -26.25 -26.71 -23.55
N ASP A 86 -26.56 -27.21 -22.35
CA ASP A 86 -27.27 -28.48 -22.16
C ASP A 86 -28.73 -28.41 -22.65
N GLU A 87 -29.45 -27.32 -22.39
CA GLU A 87 -30.85 -27.15 -22.81
C GLU A 87 -30.97 -27.10 -24.35
N SER A 88 -30.03 -26.43 -25.03
CA SER A 88 -30.04 -26.36 -26.50
C SER A 88 -29.85 -27.73 -27.17
N HIS A 89 -29.00 -28.58 -26.59
CA HIS A 89 -28.80 -29.96 -27.08
C HIS A 89 -29.99 -30.86 -26.75
N GLN A 90 -30.56 -30.76 -25.55
CA GLN A 90 -31.74 -31.54 -25.17
C GLN A 90 -32.95 -31.23 -26.06
N LEU A 91 -33.26 -29.94 -26.27
CA LEU A 91 -34.37 -29.51 -27.10
C LEU A 91 -34.20 -29.96 -28.57
N HIS A 92 -32.99 -29.89 -29.11
CA HIS A 92 -32.70 -30.38 -30.46
C HIS A 92 -32.93 -31.91 -30.58
N HIS A 93 -32.49 -32.69 -29.59
CA HIS A 93 -32.75 -34.12 -29.55
C HIS A 93 -34.23 -34.47 -29.40
N GLU A 94 -34.98 -33.69 -28.61
CA GLU A 94 -36.43 -33.86 -28.44
C GLU A 94 -37.19 -33.56 -29.74
N ILE A 95 -36.80 -32.50 -30.46
CA ILE A 95 -37.35 -32.17 -31.77
C ILE A 95 -37.11 -33.29 -32.78
N GLU A 96 -35.88 -33.82 -32.87
CA GLU A 96 -35.57 -34.91 -33.81
C GLU A 96 -36.32 -36.21 -33.47
N ARG A 97 -36.57 -36.49 -32.17
CA ARG A 97 -37.43 -37.62 -31.76
C ARG A 97 -38.89 -37.45 -32.19
N LEU A 98 -39.43 -36.24 -32.12
CA LEU A 98 -40.79 -35.93 -32.60
C LEU A 98 -40.88 -35.91 -34.13
N ARG A 99 -39.76 -35.68 -34.82
CA ARG A 99 -39.65 -35.63 -36.28
C ARG A 99 -39.45 -37.02 -36.91
N SER A 100 -38.88 -37.96 -36.17
CA SER A 100 -38.79 -39.35 -36.62
C SER A 100 -40.21 -39.92 -36.75
N PRO A 101 -40.54 -40.62 -37.85
CA PRO A 101 -41.90 -41.06 -38.08
C PRO A 101 -42.32 -42.03 -36.98
N ALA A 102 -43.41 -41.72 -36.30
CA ALA A 102 -44.18 -42.71 -35.57
C ALA A 102 -44.82 -43.66 -36.60
N ASN A 103 -44.06 -44.65 -37.03
CA ASN A 103 -44.51 -45.80 -37.83
C ASN A 103 -43.89 -47.07 -37.25
#